data_AF-A0A545TYW0-F1
#
_entry.id   AF-A0A545TYW0-F1
#
_cell.length_a   1.000
_cell.length_b   1.000
_cell.length_c   1.000
_cell.angle_alpha   90.00
_cell.angle_beta   90.00
_cell.angle_gamma   90.00
#
_symmetry.space_group_name_H-M   'P 1'
#
loop_
_entity.id
_entity.type
_entity.pdbx_description
1 polymer ?
#
loop_
_entity_poly.entity_id
_entity_poly.type
_entity_poly.pdbx_seq_one_letter_code
_entity_poly.pdbx_strand_id
1 'polypeptide(L)'
;MDAGAWNPGITSEIPGGLMPLVTLYRPENATVDVTQAKEAAAFCGLKTADMISLRVERLVVHELLIRVTADLSVPDGPNYEDLGISLRTMVATILERHIEPRMESVRAAFDAVRTEVSARIDKELTDQLYVPEKPPSPVSSAPSIFARLFGGVKKQDRRSATSAASQNSERAREIAAVENWKSRLSACDDPLERACLEALAKLVGSILGHRGRLVGDLETIGTLATNMVCNGYGSQQVGQAIEPFVKQAIEAEGYRVLPAQEKPVVMNVKGASASGKSTIRPQQRKLAGRIGIPWEDFALISPDYWRKFLLDYDSLGGHKKYAAMLTGQELEMIDKKLDRYMAAKAARGAMSHLLIDRFRFDSFTLEPDRTSDSKLLTRFGDLIFMFFMITPPSETVERAWKRGLTTGRFKAVDDLLYHNVEAYTGIPNLFFSWVLSTKKRVHFEFLDNDVPLGELPRTAAFGWNRSMTILDIQAMINIDRYRKVDVEALSPDEVFDPKDMALRDNISFIKRCAKLIPEIHLADQESGYIYARFDHGKITWCDRPYIEKLPLDSGIKDSLEAFGFSQGNGPEDAEAASLDLAREKNYTLGRWNGPQAG
;
A
#
# COMPACT_ATOMS: atom_id res chain seq x y z
N MET A 1 -30.23 19.37 1.86
CA MET A 1 -29.11 19.47 2.82
C MET A 1 -27.95 20.10 2.06
N ASP A 2 -27.36 21.16 2.60
CA ASP A 2 -26.22 21.81 1.96
C ASP A 2 -24.98 20.90 2.06
N ALA A 3 -24.13 20.94 1.04
CA ALA A 3 -22.93 20.11 1.00
C ALA A 3 -21.89 20.63 2.02
N GLY A 4 -21.34 19.72 2.83
CA GLY A 4 -20.36 20.05 3.87
C GLY A 4 -19.38 18.90 4.10
N ALA A 5 -18.45 19.06 5.05
CA ALA A 5 -17.42 18.05 5.31
C ALA A 5 -18.00 16.69 5.73
N TRP A 6 -19.03 16.71 6.57
CA TRP A 6 -19.76 15.53 7.05
C TRP A 6 -20.90 15.08 6.11
N ASN A 7 -21.14 15.83 5.03
CA ASN A 7 -22.07 15.45 3.97
C ASN A 7 -21.53 15.89 2.61
N PRO A 8 -20.47 15.22 2.09
CA PRO A 8 -19.79 15.65 0.88
C PRO A 8 -20.61 15.36 -0.40
N GLY A 9 -21.72 14.64 -0.29
CA GLY A 9 -22.54 14.20 -1.42
C GLY A 9 -21.94 13.04 -2.22
N ILE A 10 -21.05 12.25 -1.60
CA ILE A 10 -20.47 11.02 -2.14
C ILE A 10 -20.41 9.94 -1.05
N THR A 11 -20.48 8.68 -1.46
CA THR A 11 -20.34 7.48 -0.62
C THR A 11 -19.04 6.75 -0.93
N SER A 12 -18.58 5.85 -0.06
CA SER A 12 -17.42 4.98 -0.32
C SER A 12 -17.63 3.98 -1.46
N GLU A 13 -18.89 3.65 -1.78
CA GLU A 13 -19.25 2.85 -2.94
C GLU A 13 -19.44 3.73 -4.18
N ILE A 14 -18.87 3.30 -5.32
CA ILE A 14 -19.08 3.95 -6.62
C ILE A 14 -20.49 3.59 -7.11
N PRO A 15 -21.37 4.58 -7.37
CA PRO A 15 -22.70 4.32 -7.92
C PRO A 15 -22.65 3.49 -9.21
N GLY A 16 -23.60 2.57 -9.39
CA GLY A 16 -23.62 1.64 -10.53
C GLY A 16 -23.53 2.34 -11.90
N GLY A 17 -24.17 3.50 -12.06
CA GLY A 17 -24.10 4.30 -13.29
C GLY A 17 -22.74 4.95 -13.57
N LEU A 18 -21.87 5.08 -12.57
CA LEU A 18 -20.51 5.63 -12.72
C LEU A 18 -19.45 4.55 -12.90
N MET A 19 -19.80 3.27 -12.70
CA MET A 19 -18.87 2.17 -12.87
C MET A 19 -18.20 2.12 -14.26
N PRO A 20 -18.90 2.40 -15.38
CA PRO A 20 -18.24 2.48 -16.70
C PRO A 20 -17.19 3.60 -16.81
N LEU A 21 -17.22 4.60 -15.93
CA LEU A 21 -16.25 5.71 -15.90
C LEU A 21 -15.00 5.40 -15.08
N VAL A 22 -14.97 4.27 -14.35
CA VAL A 22 -13.75 3.80 -13.69
C VAL A 22 -12.70 3.55 -14.77
N THR A 23 -11.49 4.07 -14.56
CA THR A 23 -10.48 4.16 -15.62
C THR A 23 -10.11 2.81 -16.23
N LEU A 24 -10.19 1.73 -15.45
CA LEU A 24 -9.93 0.36 -15.91
C LEU A 24 -10.96 -0.19 -16.90
N TYR A 25 -12.18 0.35 -16.96
CA TYR A 25 -13.26 -0.14 -17.84
C TYR A 25 -13.55 0.79 -19.02
N ARG A 26 -12.84 1.92 -19.11
CA ARG A 26 -12.99 2.87 -20.21
C ARG A 26 -12.41 2.28 -21.51
N PRO A 27 -13.12 2.37 -22.65
CA PRO A 27 -12.73 1.71 -23.90
C PRO A 27 -11.39 2.20 -24.48
N GLU A 28 -10.97 3.42 -24.14
CA GLU A 28 -9.65 3.98 -24.48
C GLU A 28 -8.51 3.38 -23.66
N ASN A 29 -8.79 2.77 -22.50
CA ASN A 29 -7.78 2.24 -21.59
C ASN A 29 -7.73 0.70 -21.60
N ALA A 30 -8.87 0.05 -21.86
CA ALA A 30 -9.02 -1.40 -21.79
C ALA A 30 -9.85 -1.94 -22.94
N THR A 31 -9.69 -3.25 -23.21
CA THR A 31 -10.51 -3.99 -24.18
C THR A 31 -11.67 -4.73 -23.54
N VAL A 32 -11.73 -4.79 -22.20
CA VAL A 32 -12.80 -5.43 -21.43
C VAL A 32 -13.58 -4.36 -20.69
N ASP A 33 -14.89 -4.30 -20.94
CA ASP A 33 -15.78 -3.37 -20.24
C ASP A 33 -16.20 -3.88 -18.85
N VAL A 34 -16.91 -3.05 -18.10
CA VAL A 34 -17.31 -3.39 -16.72
C VAL A 34 -18.30 -4.55 -16.65
N THR A 35 -19.14 -4.74 -17.67
CA THR A 35 -20.12 -5.83 -17.71
C THR A 35 -19.39 -7.15 -17.91
N GLN A 36 -18.52 -7.21 -18.92
CA GLN A 36 -17.66 -8.36 -19.19
C GLN A 36 -16.77 -8.71 -17.99
N ALA A 37 -16.16 -7.70 -17.35
CA ALA A 37 -15.34 -7.92 -16.16
C ALA A 37 -16.15 -8.46 -14.97
N LYS A 38 -17.40 -8.02 -14.79
CA LYS A 38 -18.32 -8.54 -13.75
C LYS A 38 -18.74 -9.97 -14.04
N GLU A 39 -19.05 -10.29 -15.29
CA GLU A 39 -19.37 -11.66 -15.71
C GLU A 39 -18.19 -12.61 -15.49
N ALA A 40 -16.98 -12.21 -15.89
CA ALA A 40 -15.76 -12.96 -15.66
C ALA A 40 -15.48 -13.15 -14.16
N ALA A 41 -15.67 -12.11 -13.34
CA ALA A 41 -15.51 -12.19 -11.89
C ALA A 41 -16.53 -13.14 -11.25
N ALA A 42 -17.80 -13.06 -11.64
CA ALA A 42 -18.83 -13.98 -11.17
C ALA A 42 -18.57 -15.42 -11.63
N PHE A 43 -17.95 -15.60 -12.80
CA PHE A 43 -17.54 -16.90 -13.31
C PHE A 43 -16.42 -17.53 -12.46
N CYS A 44 -15.33 -16.79 -12.21
CA CYS A 44 -14.13 -17.35 -11.57
C CYS A 44 -13.97 -17.08 -10.07
N GLY A 45 -14.77 -16.22 -9.47
CA GLY A 45 -14.66 -15.82 -8.06
C GLY A 45 -13.53 -14.84 -7.74
N LEU A 46 -12.82 -14.31 -8.76
CA LEU A 46 -11.83 -13.24 -8.59
C LEU A 46 -12.48 -11.86 -8.56
N LYS A 47 -11.70 -10.84 -8.17
CA LYS A 47 -12.17 -9.44 -8.16
C LYS A 47 -12.42 -8.94 -9.58
N THR A 48 -13.44 -8.11 -9.79
CA THR A 48 -13.74 -7.48 -11.08
C THR A 48 -12.54 -6.72 -11.67
N ALA A 49 -11.79 -6.01 -10.84
CA ALA A 49 -10.59 -5.28 -11.27
C ALA A 49 -9.44 -6.20 -11.74
N ASP A 50 -9.44 -7.48 -11.36
CA ASP A 50 -8.45 -8.46 -11.84
C ASP A 50 -8.80 -8.98 -13.24
N MET A 51 -10.06 -8.83 -13.69
CA MET A 51 -10.62 -9.38 -14.94
C MET A 51 -10.58 -8.40 -16.12
N ILE A 52 -9.67 -7.45 -16.08
CA ILE A 52 -9.50 -6.42 -17.11
C ILE A 52 -8.43 -6.83 -18.12
N SER A 53 -8.39 -6.16 -19.27
CA SER A 53 -7.31 -6.29 -20.25
C SER A 53 -6.92 -4.90 -20.72
N LEU A 54 -5.81 -4.37 -20.20
CA LEU A 54 -5.35 -3.03 -20.57
C LEU A 54 -4.81 -3.01 -22.00
N ARG A 55 -5.05 -1.88 -22.68
CA ARG A 55 -4.42 -1.56 -23.95
C ARG A 55 -2.94 -1.22 -23.75
N VAL A 56 -2.13 -1.43 -24.78
CA VAL A 56 -0.69 -1.17 -24.74
C VAL A 56 -0.39 0.30 -24.43
N GLU A 57 -1.17 1.23 -24.98
CA GLU A 57 -1.06 2.67 -24.74
C GLU A 57 -1.21 2.98 -23.25
N ARG A 58 -2.14 2.30 -22.57
CA ARG A 58 -2.33 2.47 -21.13
C ARG A 58 -1.21 1.83 -20.31
N LEU A 59 -0.69 0.68 -20.75
CA LEU A 59 0.50 0.07 -20.14
C LEU A 59 1.73 0.98 -20.24
N VAL A 60 1.93 1.67 -21.37
CA VAL A 60 2.99 2.68 -21.53
C VAL A 60 2.83 3.79 -20.50
N VAL A 61 1.61 4.32 -20.30
CA VAL A 61 1.35 5.33 -19.26
C VAL A 61 1.75 4.84 -17.88
N HIS A 62 1.44 3.58 -17.54
CA HIS A 62 1.83 3.01 -16.25
C HIS A 62 3.36 2.98 -16.08
N GLU A 63 4.08 2.53 -17.11
CA GLU A 63 5.54 2.46 -17.10
C GLU A 63 6.19 3.85 -17.00
N LEU A 64 5.66 4.86 -17.71
CA LEU A 64 6.18 6.22 -17.64
C LEU A 64 5.95 6.86 -16.27
N LEU A 65 4.75 6.71 -15.67
CA LEU A 65 4.47 7.21 -14.32
C LEU A 65 5.45 6.62 -13.29
N ILE A 66 5.74 5.32 -13.40
CA ILE A 66 6.68 4.62 -12.53
C ILE A 66 8.09 5.15 -12.73
N ARG A 67 8.60 5.18 -13.96
CA ARG A 67 9.99 5.54 -14.27
C ARG A 67 10.30 7.01 -13.99
N VAL A 68 9.40 7.93 -14.34
CA VAL A 68 9.57 9.35 -14.01
C VAL A 68 9.63 9.54 -12.50
N THR A 69 8.78 8.84 -11.74
CA THR A 69 8.78 8.92 -10.27
C THR A 69 10.00 8.26 -9.63
N ALA A 70 10.45 7.13 -10.18
CA ALA A 70 11.47 6.28 -9.57
C ALA A 70 12.89 6.66 -9.97
N ASP A 71 13.11 7.16 -11.19
CA ASP A 71 14.44 7.32 -11.79
C ASP A 71 14.84 8.76 -12.06
N LEU A 72 13.90 9.72 -12.04
CA LEU A 72 14.17 11.12 -12.35
C LEU A 72 13.95 12.02 -11.14
N SER A 73 14.76 13.07 -11.05
CA SER A 73 14.52 14.17 -10.12
C SER A 73 13.33 14.99 -10.64
N VAL A 74 12.20 14.93 -9.94
CA VAL A 74 11.00 15.70 -10.28
C VAL A 74 10.97 16.98 -9.44
N PRO A 75 10.93 18.18 -10.07
CA PRO A 75 10.76 19.43 -9.33
C PRO A 75 9.46 19.43 -8.53
N ASP A 76 9.55 19.76 -7.24
CA ASP A 76 8.39 19.79 -6.33
C ASP A 76 7.97 21.21 -5.93
N GLY A 77 8.66 22.24 -6.44
CA GLY A 77 8.32 23.66 -6.29
C GLY A 77 8.21 24.15 -4.84
N PRO A 78 7.78 25.40 -4.64
CA PRO A 78 7.38 25.91 -3.33
C PRO A 78 5.95 25.48 -2.93
N ASN A 79 5.06 25.23 -3.90
CA ASN A 79 3.66 24.92 -3.61
C ASN A 79 3.39 23.41 -3.60
N TYR A 80 2.37 23.02 -2.86
CA TYR A 80 1.96 21.61 -2.73
C TYR A 80 1.64 20.92 -4.08
N GLU A 81 1.08 21.66 -5.03
CA GLU A 81 0.61 21.13 -6.32
C GLU A 81 1.73 20.97 -7.36
N ASP A 82 2.85 21.67 -7.17
CA ASP A 82 3.92 21.81 -8.18
C ASP A 82 4.57 20.47 -8.50
N LEU A 83 4.74 19.58 -7.51
CA LEU A 83 5.21 18.20 -7.73
C LEU A 83 4.29 17.46 -8.72
N GLY A 84 2.98 17.56 -8.50
CA GLY A 84 2.01 16.90 -9.37
C GLY A 84 2.01 17.49 -10.76
N ILE A 85 2.15 18.81 -10.90
CA ILE A 85 2.23 19.49 -12.19
C ILE A 85 3.48 19.05 -12.94
N SER A 86 4.65 19.17 -12.32
CA SER A 86 5.95 18.82 -12.92
C SER A 86 6.00 17.36 -13.35
N LEU A 87 5.55 16.44 -12.50
CA LEU A 87 5.47 15.02 -12.83
C LEU A 87 4.62 14.78 -14.08
N ARG A 88 3.41 15.35 -14.13
CA ARG A 88 2.51 15.18 -15.28
C ARG A 88 3.08 15.79 -16.55
N THR A 89 3.73 16.95 -16.46
CA THR A 89 4.39 17.59 -17.59
C THR A 89 5.54 16.74 -18.13
N MET A 90 6.39 16.19 -17.25
CA MET A 90 7.48 15.30 -17.67
C MET A 90 6.95 14.04 -18.36
N VAL A 91 5.94 13.39 -17.76
CA VAL A 91 5.31 12.18 -18.33
C VAL A 91 4.66 12.48 -19.68
N ALA A 92 3.87 13.56 -19.79
CA ALA A 92 3.23 13.97 -21.04
C ALA A 92 4.27 14.26 -22.13
N THR A 93 5.33 14.99 -21.80
CA THR A 93 6.40 15.33 -22.74
C THR A 93 7.08 14.07 -23.29
N ILE A 94 7.42 13.10 -22.43
CA ILE A 94 8.02 11.83 -22.86
C ILE A 94 7.03 11.05 -23.73
N LEU A 95 5.77 10.94 -23.29
CA LEU A 95 4.73 10.21 -24.00
C LEU A 95 4.51 10.79 -25.41
N GLU A 96 4.14 12.06 -25.51
CA GLU A 96 3.70 12.71 -26.75
C GLU A 96 4.85 12.88 -27.76
N ARG A 97 6.05 13.26 -27.29
CA ARG A 97 7.15 13.61 -28.21
C ARG A 97 8.05 12.43 -28.55
N HIS A 98 8.18 11.46 -27.66
CA HIS A 98 9.21 10.41 -27.80
C HIS A 98 8.62 9.00 -27.92
N ILE A 99 7.46 8.71 -27.32
CA ILE A 99 6.86 7.37 -27.36
C ILE A 99 5.76 7.25 -28.42
N GLU A 100 4.80 8.17 -28.46
CA GLU A 100 3.68 8.14 -29.41
C GLU A 100 4.13 8.02 -30.88
N PRO A 101 5.18 8.73 -31.35
CA PRO A 101 5.71 8.56 -32.71
C PRO A 101 6.29 7.17 -33.00
N ARG A 102 6.40 6.30 -32.00
CA ARG A 102 6.90 4.93 -32.08
C ARG A 102 5.89 3.90 -31.57
N MET A 103 4.65 4.30 -31.29
CA MET A 103 3.64 3.45 -30.65
C MET A 103 3.36 2.16 -31.43
N GLU A 104 3.37 2.20 -32.76
CA GLU A 104 3.18 1.00 -33.60
C GLU A 104 4.23 -0.09 -33.29
N SER A 105 5.49 0.31 -33.07
CA SER A 105 6.54 -0.65 -32.73
C SER A 105 6.34 -1.26 -31.33
N VAL A 106 5.84 -0.46 -30.38
CA VAL A 106 5.51 -0.93 -29.02
C VAL A 106 4.31 -1.87 -29.05
N ARG A 107 3.30 -1.57 -29.87
CA ARG A 107 2.13 -2.43 -30.08
C ARG A 107 2.54 -3.77 -30.68
N ALA A 108 3.36 -3.78 -31.73
CA ALA A 108 3.86 -5.00 -32.33
C ALA A 108 4.65 -5.88 -31.32
N ALA A 109 5.49 -5.26 -30.49
CA ALA A 109 6.21 -5.98 -29.43
C ALA A 109 5.26 -6.57 -28.37
N PHE A 110 4.24 -5.82 -27.95
CA PHE A 110 3.24 -6.30 -27.00
C PHE A 110 2.37 -7.43 -27.57
N ASP A 111 1.96 -7.31 -28.84
CA ASP A 111 1.15 -8.33 -29.51
C ASP A 111 1.94 -9.64 -29.65
N ALA A 112 3.22 -9.58 -29.99
CA ALA A 112 4.09 -10.76 -30.02
C ALA A 112 4.16 -11.46 -28.65
N VAL A 113 4.31 -10.70 -27.57
CA VAL A 113 4.30 -11.23 -26.20
C VAL A 113 2.94 -11.86 -25.88
N ARG A 114 1.83 -11.20 -26.24
CA ARG A 114 0.48 -11.72 -26.01
C ARG A 114 0.27 -13.05 -26.75
N THR A 115 0.73 -13.17 -28.00
CA THR A 115 0.67 -14.42 -28.76
C THR A 115 1.48 -15.54 -28.10
N GLU A 116 2.70 -15.24 -27.63
CA GLU A 116 3.53 -16.24 -26.92
C GLU A 116 2.88 -16.69 -25.60
N VAL A 117 2.36 -15.74 -24.82
CA VAL A 117 1.63 -16.03 -23.58
C VAL A 117 0.44 -16.94 -23.85
N SER A 118 -0.41 -16.61 -24.83
CA SER A 118 -1.59 -17.41 -25.18
C SER A 118 -1.18 -18.83 -25.55
N ALA A 119 -0.18 -18.99 -26.43
CA ALA A 119 0.29 -20.30 -26.85
C ALA A 119 0.80 -21.16 -25.68
N ARG A 120 1.50 -20.56 -24.71
CA ARG A 120 1.97 -21.27 -23.52
C ARG A 120 0.84 -21.65 -22.57
N ILE A 121 -0.11 -20.74 -22.35
CA ILE A 121 -1.29 -20.99 -21.53
C ILE A 121 -2.14 -22.12 -22.13
N ASP A 122 -2.42 -22.06 -23.43
CA ASP A 122 -3.24 -23.05 -24.13
C ASP A 122 -2.59 -24.44 -24.09
N LYS A 123 -1.27 -24.48 -24.23
CA LYS A 123 -0.49 -25.72 -24.07
C LYS A 123 -0.64 -26.30 -22.66
N GLU A 124 -0.41 -25.50 -21.61
CA GLU A 124 -0.53 -25.96 -20.21
C GLU A 124 -1.96 -26.44 -19.88
N LEU A 125 -2.99 -25.73 -20.35
CA LEU A 125 -4.38 -26.12 -20.15
C LEU A 125 -4.71 -27.42 -20.89
N THR A 126 -4.24 -27.58 -22.13
CA THR A 126 -4.47 -28.80 -22.93
C THR A 126 -3.78 -30.01 -22.31
N ASP A 127 -2.51 -29.86 -21.91
CA ASP A 127 -1.70 -30.95 -21.37
C ASP A 127 -2.18 -31.42 -19.99
N GLN A 128 -2.72 -30.51 -19.16
CA GLN A 128 -3.07 -30.82 -17.76
C GLN A 128 -4.56 -31.07 -17.52
N LEU A 129 -5.45 -30.34 -18.21
CA LEU A 129 -6.88 -30.32 -17.90
C LEU A 129 -7.74 -30.87 -19.04
N TYR A 130 -7.48 -30.43 -20.28
CA TYR A 130 -8.29 -30.75 -21.46
C TYR A 130 -7.68 -31.86 -22.33
N VAL A 131 -7.01 -32.83 -21.71
CA VAL A 131 -6.41 -33.97 -22.41
C VAL A 131 -7.49 -34.72 -23.20
N PRO A 132 -7.35 -34.90 -24.53
CA PRO A 132 -8.32 -35.64 -25.32
C PRO A 132 -8.47 -37.07 -24.79
N GLU A 133 -9.70 -37.51 -24.55
CA GLU A 133 -9.95 -38.91 -24.18
C GLU A 133 -9.43 -39.83 -25.29
N LYS A 134 -8.51 -40.72 -24.92
CA LYS A 134 -8.08 -41.80 -25.83
C LYS A 134 -9.32 -42.65 -26.11
N PRO A 135 -9.68 -42.93 -27.38
CA PRO A 135 -10.84 -43.75 -27.68
C PRO A 135 -10.70 -45.08 -26.93
N PRO A 136 -11.78 -45.59 -26.31
CA PRO A 136 -11.70 -46.83 -25.57
C PRO A 136 -11.13 -47.90 -26.49
N SER A 137 -10.01 -48.50 -26.09
CA SER A 137 -9.47 -49.66 -26.79
C SER A 137 -10.60 -50.69 -26.87
N PRO A 138 -10.90 -51.24 -28.06
CA PRO A 138 -11.99 -52.19 -28.20
C PRO A 138 -11.70 -53.35 -27.24
N VAL A 139 -12.51 -53.45 -26.19
CA VAL A 139 -12.48 -54.60 -25.30
C VAL A 139 -12.81 -55.79 -26.18
N SER A 140 -11.81 -56.62 -26.48
CA SER A 140 -12.04 -57.90 -27.14
C SER A 140 -12.73 -58.85 -26.16
N SER A 141 -14.01 -58.61 -25.89
CA SER A 141 -14.85 -59.60 -25.25
C SER A 141 -15.22 -60.62 -26.32
N ALA A 142 -14.45 -61.71 -26.36
CA ALA A 142 -14.94 -62.94 -26.98
C ALA A 142 -16.34 -63.24 -26.39
N PRO A 143 -17.34 -63.57 -27.21
CA PRO A 143 -18.71 -63.75 -26.72
C PRO A 143 -18.78 -65.01 -25.86
N SER A 144 -18.80 -64.84 -24.53
CA SER A 144 -19.15 -65.92 -23.61
C SER A 144 -20.67 -66.15 -23.66
N ILE A 145 -21.05 -67.25 -24.30
CA ILE A 145 -22.44 -67.72 -24.47
C ILE A 145 -23.10 -68.03 -23.11
N PHE A 146 -22.33 -68.15 -22.02
CA PHE A 146 -22.83 -68.51 -20.69
C PHE A 146 -23.46 -67.36 -19.87
N ALA A 147 -23.37 -66.10 -20.32
CA ALA A 147 -23.98 -64.97 -19.60
C ALA A 147 -25.46 -64.72 -19.92
N ARG A 148 -26.08 -65.52 -20.81
CA ARG A 148 -27.51 -65.37 -21.18
C ARG A 148 -28.51 -66.13 -20.31
N LEU A 149 -28.05 -66.99 -19.39
CA LEU A 149 -28.97 -67.85 -18.63
C LEU A 149 -29.24 -67.42 -17.18
N PHE A 150 -28.52 -66.46 -16.62
CA PHE A 150 -28.80 -65.95 -15.28
C PHE A 150 -28.50 -64.46 -15.17
N GLY A 151 -29.53 -63.69 -14.80
CA GLY A 151 -29.35 -62.37 -14.18
C GLY A 151 -29.74 -61.20 -15.05
N GLY A 152 -31.04 -60.86 -15.04
CA GLY A 152 -31.46 -59.49 -15.27
C GLY A 152 -30.88 -58.60 -14.17
N VAL A 153 -29.94 -57.72 -14.53
CA VAL A 153 -29.40 -56.70 -13.62
C VAL A 153 -29.70 -55.32 -14.17
N LYS A 154 -30.37 -54.54 -13.32
CA LYS A 154 -30.75 -53.13 -13.43
C LYS A 154 -29.73 -52.30 -14.21
N LYS A 155 -30.16 -51.77 -15.36
CA LYS A 155 -29.39 -50.85 -16.20
C LYS A 155 -29.38 -49.40 -15.69
N GLN A 156 -29.98 -49.14 -14.52
CA GLN A 156 -30.26 -47.79 -14.02
C GLN A 156 -29.27 -47.30 -12.95
N ASP A 157 -28.62 -48.18 -12.17
CA ASP A 157 -27.64 -47.79 -11.13
C ASP A 157 -26.20 -47.64 -11.64
N ARG A 158 -25.87 -48.18 -12.82
CA ARG A 158 -24.52 -48.05 -13.39
C ARG A 158 -24.24 -46.65 -13.94
N ARG A 159 -25.24 -45.94 -14.46
CA ARG A 159 -25.04 -44.60 -15.05
C ARG A 159 -24.74 -43.53 -13.99
N SER A 160 -25.40 -43.58 -12.83
CA SER A 160 -25.16 -42.64 -11.72
C SER A 160 -23.82 -42.90 -11.01
N ALA A 161 -23.43 -44.15 -10.83
CA ALA A 161 -22.12 -44.49 -10.26
C ALA A 161 -20.97 -44.14 -11.20
N THR A 162 -21.14 -44.30 -12.51
CA THR A 162 -20.11 -43.94 -13.50
C THR A 162 -19.96 -42.43 -13.65
N SER A 163 -21.06 -41.66 -13.60
CA SER A 163 -20.99 -40.19 -13.64
C SER A 163 -20.35 -39.60 -12.38
N ALA A 164 -20.66 -40.15 -11.19
CA ALA A 164 -20.03 -39.72 -9.94
C ALA A 164 -18.54 -40.07 -9.87
N ALA A 165 -18.14 -41.24 -10.39
CA ALA A 165 -16.73 -41.63 -10.50
C ALA A 165 -15.95 -40.78 -11.52
N SER A 166 -16.56 -40.45 -12.67
CA SER A 166 -15.97 -39.54 -13.67
C SER A 166 -15.75 -38.15 -13.08
N GLN A 167 -16.77 -37.58 -12.42
CA GLN A 167 -16.69 -36.28 -11.78
C GLN A 167 -15.63 -36.22 -10.67
N ASN A 168 -15.49 -37.29 -9.88
CA ASN A 168 -14.42 -37.37 -8.88
C ASN A 168 -13.03 -37.47 -9.52
N SER A 169 -12.90 -38.17 -10.64
CA SER A 169 -11.63 -38.27 -11.39
C SER A 169 -11.25 -36.95 -12.07
N GLU A 170 -12.21 -36.22 -12.63
CA GLU A 170 -12.02 -34.90 -13.23
C GLU A 170 -11.57 -33.89 -12.16
N ARG A 171 -12.28 -33.83 -11.03
CA ARG A 171 -11.92 -32.94 -9.91
C ARG A 171 -10.55 -33.25 -9.33
N ALA A 172 -10.18 -34.53 -9.21
CA ALA A 172 -8.85 -34.91 -8.76
C ALA A 172 -7.76 -34.43 -9.74
N ARG A 173 -8.01 -34.50 -11.04
CA ARG A 173 -7.11 -33.96 -12.08
C ARG A 173 -6.98 -32.44 -11.96
N GLU A 174 -8.08 -31.73 -11.77
CA GLU A 174 -8.10 -30.27 -11.63
C GLU A 174 -7.26 -29.79 -10.43
N ILE A 175 -7.42 -30.44 -9.27
CA ILE A 175 -6.63 -30.14 -8.07
C ILE A 175 -5.16 -30.46 -8.30
N ALA A 176 -4.86 -31.63 -8.87
CA ALA A 176 -3.49 -32.04 -9.17
C ALA A 176 -2.79 -31.08 -10.15
N ALA A 177 -3.51 -30.54 -11.14
CA ALA A 177 -2.97 -29.54 -12.06
C ALA A 177 -2.57 -28.25 -11.32
N VAL A 178 -3.43 -27.74 -10.44
CA VAL A 178 -3.14 -26.54 -9.62
C VAL A 178 -1.95 -26.78 -8.69
N GLU A 179 -1.87 -27.95 -8.05
CA GLU A 179 -0.73 -28.32 -7.20
C GLU A 179 0.56 -28.46 -7.99
N ASN A 180 0.51 -29.04 -9.19
CA ASN A 180 1.63 -29.16 -10.11
C ASN A 180 2.15 -27.79 -10.57
N TRP A 181 1.27 -26.88 -10.97
CA TRP A 181 1.68 -25.52 -11.32
C TRP A 181 2.32 -24.80 -10.13
N LYS A 182 1.75 -24.92 -8.93
CA LYS A 182 2.31 -24.33 -7.71
C LYS A 182 3.68 -24.90 -7.33
N SER A 183 3.89 -26.21 -7.49
CA SER A 183 5.18 -26.84 -7.14
C SER A 183 6.30 -26.39 -8.09
N ARG A 184 5.98 -26.27 -9.39
CA ARG A 184 6.92 -25.80 -10.43
C ARG A 184 7.40 -24.36 -10.21
N LEU A 185 6.62 -23.50 -9.57
CA LEU A 185 6.99 -22.08 -9.34
C LEU A 185 8.33 -21.92 -8.61
N SER A 186 8.64 -22.81 -7.67
CA SER A 186 9.86 -22.74 -6.85
C SER A 186 11.15 -23.00 -7.62
N ALA A 187 11.07 -23.73 -8.74
CA ALA A 187 12.21 -24.13 -9.57
C ALA A 187 12.21 -23.49 -10.96
N CYS A 188 11.22 -22.64 -11.27
CA CYS A 188 11.04 -22.03 -12.58
C CYS A 188 11.85 -20.73 -12.67
N ASP A 189 12.92 -20.72 -13.47
CA ASP A 189 13.75 -19.53 -13.69
C ASP A 189 13.24 -18.63 -14.83
N ASP A 190 12.46 -19.18 -15.78
CA ASP A 190 11.88 -18.40 -16.89
C ASP A 190 10.75 -17.48 -16.36
N PRO A 191 10.91 -16.14 -16.45
CA PRO A 191 9.90 -15.21 -15.96
C PRO A 191 8.54 -15.33 -16.67
N LEU A 192 8.52 -15.69 -17.95
CA LEU A 192 7.28 -15.86 -18.69
C LEU A 192 6.54 -17.12 -18.23
N GLU A 193 7.26 -18.25 -18.16
CA GLU A 193 6.68 -19.50 -17.65
C GLU A 193 6.14 -19.31 -16.23
N ARG A 194 6.92 -18.68 -15.34
CA ARG A 194 6.47 -18.37 -13.97
C ARG A 194 5.17 -17.56 -13.97
N ALA A 195 5.09 -16.50 -14.78
CA ALA A 195 3.88 -15.67 -14.88
C ALA A 195 2.66 -16.45 -15.36
N CYS A 196 2.83 -17.33 -16.37
CA CYS A 196 1.77 -18.21 -16.85
C CYS A 196 1.30 -19.20 -15.76
N LEU A 197 2.22 -19.85 -15.06
CA LEU A 197 1.91 -20.79 -13.99
C LEU A 197 1.19 -20.11 -12.82
N GLU A 198 1.63 -18.91 -12.41
CA GLU A 198 0.97 -18.13 -11.36
C GLU A 198 -0.46 -17.76 -11.75
N ALA A 199 -0.67 -17.31 -12.99
CA ALA A 199 -1.98 -16.93 -13.50
C ALA A 199 -2.93 -18.14 -13.55
N LEU A 200 -2.47 -19.28 -14.07
CA LEU A 200 -3.24 -20.52 -14.13
C LEU A 200 -3.59 -21.04 -12.73
N ALA A 201 -2.61 -21.14 -11.83
CA ALA A 201 -2.84 -21.60 -10.47
C ALA A 201 -3.81 -20.69 -9.70
N LYS A 202 -3.73 -19.37 -9.90
CA LYS A 202 -4.65 -18.39 -9.30
C LYS A 202 -6.05 -18.52 -9.90
N LEU A 203 -6.19 -18.50 -11.22
CA LEU A 203 -7.49 -18.50 -11.91
C LEU A 203 -8.23 -19.82 -11.70
N VAL A 204 -7.61 -20.94 -12.02
CA VAL A 204 -8.22 -22.26 -11.88
C VAL A 204 -8.47 -22.56 -10.41
N GLY A 205 -7.50 -22.30 -9.53
CA GLY A 205 -7.69 -22.46 -8.08
C GLY A 205 -8.87 -21.65 -7.53
N SER A 206 -9.07 -20.42 -8.03
CA SER A 206 -10.22 -19.58 -7.67
C SER A 206 -11.54 -20.16 -8.19
N ILE A 207 -11.59 -20.62 -9.45
CA ILE A 207 -12.77 -21.27 -10.03
C ILE A 207 -13.15 -22.50 -9.19
N LEU A 208 -12.18 -23.35 -8.87
CA LEU A 208 -12.40 -24.55 -8.05
C LEU A 208 -12.90 -24.21 -6.64
N GLY A 209 -12.33 -23.19 -6.00
CA GLY A 209 -12.78 -22.73 -4.69
C GLY A 209 -14.19 -22.14 -4.72
N HIS A 210 -14.55 -21.43 -5.79
CA HIS A 210 -15.83 -20.74 -5.91
C HIS A 210 -16.98 -21.64 -6.39
N ARG A 211 -16.70 -22.55 -7.32
CA ARG A 211 -17.71 -23.40 -7.99
C ARG A 211 -17.61 -24.88 -7.63
N GLY A 212 -16.54 -25.30 -6.95
CA GLY A 212 -16.29 -26.69 -6.56
C GLY A 212 -15.70 -27.59 -7.66
N ARG A 213 -15.68 -27.13 -8.91
CA ARG A 213 -15.16 -27.81 -10.11
C ARG A 213 -14.76 -26.80 -11.17
N LEU A 214 -14.00 -27.21 -12.17
CA LEU A 214 -13.73 -26.36 -13.33
C LEU A 214 -15.00 -26.23 -14.17
N VAL A 215 -15.40 -24.99 -14.42
CA VAL A 215 -16.48 -24.63 -15.33
C VAL A 215 -15.84 -23.69 -16.33
N GLY A 216 -16.00 -23.93 -17.63
CA GLY A 216 -15.33 -23.18 -18.70
C GLY A 216 -14.69 -24.08 -19.74
N ASP A 217 -14.66 -23.61 -20.99
CA ASP A 217 -13.86 -24.23 -22.04
C ASP A 217 -12.42 -23.68 -22.04
N LEU A 218 -11.58 -24.33 -22.85
CA LEU A 218 -10.17 -23.97 -23.02
C LEU A 218 -10.01 -22.50 -23.41
N GLU A 219 -10.85 -22.00 -24.32
CA GLU A 219 -10.78 -20.63 -24.86
C GLU A 219 -11.09 -19.58 -23.79
N THR A 220 -12.13 -19.80 -22.99
CA THR A 220 -12.54 -18.88 -21.92
C THR A 220 -11.45 -18.78 -20.85
N ILE A 221 -10.94 -19.92 -20.38
CA ILE A 221 -9.90 -19.94 -19.34
C ILE A 221 -8.59 -19.38 -19.90
N GLY A 222 -8.23 -19.76 -21.13
CA GLY A 222 -7.03 -19.29 -21.82
C GLY A 222 -7.03 -17.78 -21.99
N THR A 223 -8.16 -17.19 -22.40
CA THR A 223 -8.32 -15.74 -22.57
C THR A 223 -8.16 -15.01 -21.23
N LEU A 224 -8.83 -15.47 -20.17
CA LEU A 224 -8.75 -14.84 -18.86
C LEU A 224 -7.33 -14.92 -18.27
N ALA A 225 -6.68 -16.08 -18.34
CA ALA A 225 -5.31 -16.25 -17.88
C ALA A 225 -4.33 -15.39 -18.69
N THR A 226 -4.47 -15.34 -20.02
CA THR A 226 -3.66 -14.49 -20.89
C THR A 226 -3.77 -13.02 -20.53
N ASN A 227 -5.00 -12.52 -20.29
CA ASN A 227 -5.21 -11.13 -19.88
C ASN A 227 -4.53 -10.82 -18.54
N MET A 228 -4.62 -11.73 -17.55
CA MET A 228 -3.94 -11.59 -16.26
C MET A 228 -2.41 -11.49 -16.43
N VAL A 229 -1.81 -12.36 -17.25
CA VAL A 229 -0.38 -12.34 -17.54
C VAL A 229 0.03 -11.05 -18.27
N CYS A 230 -0.75 -10.60 -19.26
CA CYS A 230 -0.43 -9.40 -20.03
C CYS A 230 -0.46 -8.12 -19.19
N ASN A 231 -1.40 -7.99 -18.24
CA ASN A 231 -1.44 -6.84 -17.32
C ASN A 231 -0.21 -6.79 -16.39
N GLY A 232 0.40 -7.94 -16.09
CA GLY A 232 1.52 -8.11 -15.18
C GLY A 232 2.89 -8.17 -15.88
N TYR A 233 3.15 -9.29 -16.57
CA TYR A 233 4.38 -9.56 -17.33
C TYR A 233 4.41 -8.79 -18.66
N GLY A 234 3.29 -8.71 -19.37
CA GLY A 234 3.21 -7.91 -20.61
C GLY A 234 3.56 -6.44 -20.39
N SER A 235 3.10 -5.84 -19.27
CA SER A 235 3.53 -4.49 -18.84
C SER A 235 5.05 -4.36 -18.72
N GLN A 236 5.72 -5.37 -18.16
CA GLN A 236 7.18 -5.36 -18.02
C GLN A 236 7.87 -5.40 -19.39
N GLN A 237 7.34 -6.18 -20.33
CA GLN A 237 7.84 -6.23 -21.71
C GLN A 237 7.62 -4.90 -22.44
N VAL A 238 6.48 -4.24 -22.23
CA VAL A 238 6.24 -2.86 -22.70
C VAL A 238 7.30 -1.92 -22.14
N GLY A 239 7.59 -2.02 -20.84
CA GLY A 239 8.68 -1.27 -20.20
C GLY A 239 10.03 -1.47 -20.88
N GLN A 240 10.38 -2.72 -21.21
CA GLN A 240 11.62 -3.03 -21.94
C GLN A 240 11.62 -2.45 -23.36
N ALA A 241 10.49 -2.52 -24.07
CA ALA A 241 10.34 -2.00 -25.41
C ALA A 241 10.49 -0.47 -25.47
N ILE A 242 10.01 0.26 -24.45
CA ILE A 242 10.12 1.72 -24.40
C ILE A 242 11.43 2.23 -23.79
N GLU A 243 12.23 1.36 -23.15
CA GLU A 243 13.49 1.74 -22.47
C GLU A 243 14.43 2.59 -23.35
N PRO A 244 14.70 2.24 -24.63
CA PRO A 244 15.60 3.04 -25.46
C PRO A 244 15.05 4.44 -25.74
N PHE A 245 13.72 4.54 -25.94
CA PHE A 245 13.06 5.81 -26.23
C PHE A 245 13.00 6.70 -24.98
N VAL A 246 12.80 6.12 -23.79
CA VAL A 246 12.85 6.85 -22.53
C VAL A 246 14.26 7.42 -22.28
N LYS A 247 15.32 6.64 -22.53
CA LYS A 247 16.70 7.15 -22.42
C LYS A 247 16.96 8.32 -23.36
N GLN A 248 16.56 8.19 -24.61
CA GLN A 248 16.66 9.27 -25.59
C GLN A 248 15.88 10.51 -25.14
N ALA A 249 14.67 10.34 -24.59
CA ALA A 249 13.86 11.43 -24.09
C ALA A 249 14.51 12.16 -22.91
N ILE A 250 15.09 11.40 -21.97
CA ILE A 250 15.83 11.96 -20.82
C ILE A 250 16.99 12.84 -21.30
N GLU A 251 17.77 12.36 -22.27
CA GLU A 251 18.88 13.12 -22.85
C GLU A 251 18.39 14.36 -23.62
N ALA A 252 17.37 14.20 -24.46
CA ALA A 252 16.86 15.28 -25.31
C ALA A 252 16.18 16.41 -24.53
N GLU A 253 15.44 16.07 -23.47
CA GLU A 253 14.75 17.05 -22.61
C GLU A 253 15.64 17.54 -21.45
N GLY A 254 16.85 17.01 -21.30
CA GLY A 254 17.79 17.40 -20.24
C GLY A 254 17.34 17.01 -18.84
N TYR A 255 16.58 15.93 -18.68
CA TYR A 255 16.09 15.49 -17.38
C TYR A 255 17.22 14.89 -16.53
N ARG A 256 17.23 15.25 -15.23
CA ARG A 256 18.21 14.74 -14.28
C ARG A 256 17.83 13.34 -13.81
N VAL A 257 18.69 12.37 -14.08
CA VAL A 257 18.60 11.01 -13.54
C VAL A 257 19.04 11.00 -12.07
N LEU A 258 18.29 10.28 -11.23
CA LEU A 258 18.63 10.09 -9.82
C LEU A 258 19.88 9.22 -9.67
N PRO A 259 20.87 9.65 -8.87
CA PRO A 259 22.07 8.87 -8.65
C PRO A 259 21.78 7.60 -7.84
N ALA A 260 22.51 6.53 -8.16
CA ALA A 260 22.57 5.33 -7.33
C ALA A 260 23.31 5.64 -6.01
N GLN A 261 22.79 5.10 -4.91
CA GLN A 261 23.27 5.32 -3.56
C GLN A 261 23.69 4.00 -2.93
N GLU A 262 24.94 3.93 -2.47
CA GLU A 262 25.45 2.75 -1.73
C GLU A 262 24.74 2.59 -0.38
N LYS A 263 24.43 3.73 0.27
CA LYS A 263 23.69 3.80 1.54
C LYS A 263 22.44 4.66 1.37
N PRO A 264 21.36 4.12 0.78
CA PRO A 264 20.14 4.88 0.56
C PRO A 264 19.57 5.41 1.88
N VAL A 265 19.00 6.60 1.82
CA VAL A 265 18.31 7.23 2.96
C VAL A 265 16.84 7.26 2.60
N VAL A 266 16.01 6.80 3.52
CA VAL A 266 14.56 6.75 3.32
C VAL A 266 13.88 7.66 4.33
N MET A 267 13.05 8.57 3.85
CA MET A 267 12.12 9.35 4.66
C MET A 267 10.71 8.85 4.37
N ASN A 268 10.02 8.31 5.37
CA ASN A 268 8.70 7.71 5.20
C ASN A 268 7.69 8.35 6.14
N VAL A 269 6.59 8.85 5.58
CA VAL A 269 5.50 9.45 6.35
C VAL A 269 4.30 8.53 6.39
N LYS A 270 3.78 8.28 7.59
CA LYS A 270 2.64 7.41 7.86
C LYS A 270 1.57 8.17 8.63
N GLY A 271 0.32 7.89 8.29
CA GLY A 271 -0.85 8.57 8.84
C GLY A 271 -2.06 8.40 7.93
N ALA A 272 -3.25 8.59 8.49
CA ALA A 272 -4.53 8.45 7.80
C ALA A 272 -4.64 9.38 6.57
N SER A 273 -5.66 9.18 5.73
CA SER A 273 -5.95 10.15 4.67
C SER A 273 -6.19 11.54 5.27
N ALA A 274 -5.73 12.60 4.60
CA ALA A 274 -5.88 13.99 5.05
C ALA A 274 -5.21 14.35 6.40
N SER A 275 -4.35 13.49 6.95
CA SER A 275 -3.56 13.75 8.17
C SER A 275 -2.40 14.75 8.03
N GLY A 276 -2.23 15.42 6.89
CA GLY A 276 -1.12 16.38 6.67
C GLY A 276 0.23 15.76 6.30
N LYS A 277 0.29 14.52 5.80
CA LYS A 277 1.58 13.89 5.40
C LYS A 277 2.39 14.71 4.41
N SER A 278 1.74 15.31 3.42
CA SER A 278 2.44 16.08 2.41
C SER A 278 2.78 17.51 2.87
N THR A 279 2.17 18.02 3.95
CA THR A 279 2.42 19.39 4.44
C THR A 279 3.74 19.50 5.19
N ILE A 280 4.33 18.38 5.63
CA ILE A 280 5.65 18.34 6.27
C ILE A 280 6.82 18.23 5.28
N ARG A 281 6.57 18.10 3.96
CA ARG A 281 7.62 18.01 2.93
C ARG A 281 8.67 19.11 2.99
N PRO A 282 8.32 20.40 3.21
CA PRO A 282 9.32 21.44 3.38
C PRO A 282 10.29 21.18 4.54
N GLN A 283 9.82 20.58 5.64
CA GLN A 283 10.69 20.20 6.76
C GLN A 283 11.54 18.98 6.43
N GLN A 284 11.00 18.02 5.65
CA GLN A 284 11.80 16.89 5.16
C GLN A 284 12.94 17.35 4.24
N ARG A 285 12.70 18.37 3.41
CA ARG A 285 13.75 19.03 2.61
C ARG A 285 14.81 19.67 3.50
N LYS A 286 14.40 20.39 4.55
CA LYS A 286 15.33 20.96 5.54
C LYS A 286 16.13 19.87 6.26
N LEU A 287 15.48 18.77 6.64
CA LEU A 287 16.15 17.62 7.23
C LEU A 287 17.21 17.04 6.28
N ALA A 288 16.89 16.87 4.99
CA ALA A 288 17.85 16.41 3.99
C ALA A 288 19.10 17.32 3.95
N GLY A 289 18.90 18.64 3.95
CA GLY A 289 20.00 19.61 4.06
C GLY A 289 20.82 19.48 5.34
N ARG A 290 20.16 19.29 6.50
CA ARG A 290 20.83 19.11 7.81
C ARG A 290 21.66 17.83 7.89
N ILE A 291 21.27 16.78 7.18
CA ILE A 291 22.04 15.53 7.08
C ILE A 291 23.00 15.50 5.86
N GLY A 292 23.12 16.61 5.14
CA GLY A 292 24.08 16.77 4.04
C GLY A 292 23.70 16.04 2.74
N ILE A 293 22.42 15.81 2.49
CA ILE A 293 21.94 15.12 1.29
C ILE A 293 21.20 16.11 0.38
N PRO A 294 21.58 16.23 -0.90
CA PRO A 294 20.84 17.04 -1.88
C PRO A 294 19.40 16.55 -2.03
N TRP A 295 18.44 17.49 -2.04
CA TRP A 295 17.03 17.13 -2.13
C TRP A 295 16.67 16.47 -3.46
N GLU A 296 17.31 16.93 -4.52
CA GLU A 296 17.19 16.43 -5.89
C GLU A 296 17.65 14.97 -6.04
N ASP A 297 18.30 14.37 -5.04
CA ASP A 297 18.70 12.96 -5.04
C ASP A 297 17.63 12.01 -4.48
N PHE A 298 16.50 12.55 -4.00
CA PHE A 298 15.37 11.77 -3.52
C PHE A 298 14.38 11.46 -4.65
N ALA A 299 14.05 10.17 -4.81
CA ALA A 299 12.84 9.78 -5.53
C ALA A 299 11.62 10.12 -4.66
N LEU A 300 10.75 11.00 -5.15
CA LEU A 300 9.54 11.45 -4.45
C LEU A 300 8.38 10.50 -4.74
N ILE A 301 8.32 9.39 -4.01
CA ILE A 301 7.33 8.33 -4.19
C ILE A 301 5.97 8.74 -3.60
N SER A 302 5.11 9.33 -4.43
CA SER A 302 3.73 9.69 -4.06
C SER A 302 2.74 9.38 -5.20
N PRO A 303 2.24 8.13 -5.28
CA PRO A 303 1.35 7.66 -6.34
C PRO A 303 0.07 8.47 -6.51
N ASP A 304 -0.41 9.14 -5.47
CA ASP A 304 -1.64 9.93 -5.54
C ASP A 304 -1.58 11.07 -6.58
N TYR A 305 -0.39 11.56 -6.93
CA TYR A 305 -0.22 12.56 -7.98
C TYR A 305 -0.47 12.02 -9.39
N TRP A 306 -0.45 10.71 -9.59
CA TRP A 306 -0.73 10.07 -10.88
C TRP A 306 -2.21 10.19 -11.28
N ARG A 307 -3.12 10.33 -10.32
CA ARG A 307 -4.58 10.29 -10.56
C ARG A 307 -5.05 11.31 -11.61
N LYS A 308 -4.52 12.55 -11.56
CA LYS A 308 -4.87 13.61 -12.53
C LYS A 308 -4.25 13.37 -13.91
N PHE A 309 -3.28 12.47 -14.04
CA PHE A 309 -2.79 11.99 -15.33
C PHE A 309 -3.68 10.85 -15.85
N LEU A 310 -4.17 9.99 -14.95
CA LEU A 310 -4.99 8.84 -15.29
C LEU A 310 -6.41 9.22 -15.72
N LEU A 311 -6.94 10.34 -15.21
CA LEU A 311 -8.30 10.79 -15.47
C LEU A 311 -8.35 12.32 -15.46
N ASP A 312 -8.91 12.90 -16.53
CA ASP A 312 -9.33 14.30 -16.55
C ASP A 312 -10.57 14.46 -15.64
N TYR A 313 -10.46 15.31 -14.62
CA TYR A 313 -11.52 15.50 -13.64
C TYR A 313 -12.64 16.39 -14.21
N ASP A 314 -12.31 17.29 -15.12
CA ASP A 314 -13.27 18.23 -15.70
C ASP A 314 -14.21 17.51 -16.68
N SER A 315 -13.75 16.41 -17.29
CA SER A 315 -14.57 15.55 -18.15
C SER A 315 -15.73 14.85 -17.42
N LEU A 316 -15.80 14.89 -16.09
CA LEU A 316 -16.81 14.17 -15.29
C LEU A 316 -18.06 14.98 -14.97
N GLY A 317 -18.08 16.27 -15.28
CA GLY A 317 -19.22 17.16 -15.02
C GLY A 317 -19.69 17.10 -13.56
N GLY A 318 -20.98 16.82 -13.35
CA GLY A 318 -21.59 16.71 -12.01
C GLY A 318 -21.00 15.61 -11.12
N HIS A 319 -20.23 14.67 -11.67
CA HIS A 319 -19.66 13.55 -10.95
C HIS A 319 -18.20 13.74 -10.53
N LYS A 320 -17.63 14.95 -10.72
CA LYS A 320 -16.22 15.25 -10.39
C LYS A 320 -15.78 14.85 -8.98
N LYS A 321 -16.69 14.82 -7.99
CA LYS A 321 -16.39 14.39 -6.62
C LYS A 321 -15.96 12.91 -6.53
N TYR A 322 -16.36 12.08 -7.48
CA TYR A 322 -15.97 10.66 -7.56
C TYR A 322 -14.63 10.42 -8.26
N ALA A 323 -13.98 11.44 -8.83
CA ALA A 323 -12.80 11.26 -9.69
C ALA A 323 -11.65 10.47 -9.04
N ALA A 324 -11.41 10.69 -7.74
CA ALA A 324 -10.41 9.94 -6.99
C ALA A 324 -10.81 8.45 -6.85
N MET A 325 -12.09 8.14 -6.69
CA MET A 325 -12.55 6.75 -6.57
C MET A 325 -12.47 6.03 -7.92
N LEU A 326 -12.82 6.72 -9.01
CA LEU A 326 -12.78 6.18 -10.38
C LEU A 326 -11.36 5.78 -10.84
N THR A 327 -10.31 6.31 -10.21
CA THR A 327 -8.90 5.95 -10.48
C THR A 327 -8.32 4.96 -9.46
N GLY A 328 -9.07 4.61 -8.40
CA GLY A 328 -8.53 3.88 -7.24
C GLY A 328 -8.00 2.48 -7.57
N GLN A 329 -8.78 1.71 -8.34
CA GLN A 329 -8.43 0.33 -8.70
C GLN A 329 -7.19 0.28 -9.62
N GLU A 330 -7.11 1.22 -10.57
CA GLU A 330 -5.95 1.34 -11.45
C GLU A 330 -4.70 1.80 -10.69
N LEU A 331 -4.86 2.75 -9.76
CA LEU A 331 -3.75 3.21 -8.94
C LEU A 331 -3.13 2.05 -8.15
N GLU A 332 -3.96 1.18 -7.53
CA GLU A 332 -3.48 -0.02 -6.83
C GLU A 332 -2.66 -0.94 -7.77
N MET A 333 -3.08 -1.06 -9.03
CA MET A 333 -2.37 -1.85 -10.03
C MET A 333 -0.99 -1.25 -10.37
N ILE A 334 -0.91 0.06 -10.64
CA ILE A 334 0.35 0.75 -10.92
C ILE A 334 1.28 0.68 -9.71
N ASP A 335 0.73 0.80 -8.52
CA ASP A 335 1.44 0.76 -7.26
C ASP A 335 2.14 -0.60 -7.00
N LYS A 336 1.51 -1.71 -7.40
CA LYS A 336 2.12 -3.05 -7.42
C LYS A 336 3.22 -3.17 -8.49
N LYS A 337 3.05 -2.52 -9.65
CA LYS A 337 4.08 -2.46 -10.70
C LYS A 337 5.30 -1.66 -10.22
N LEU A 338 5.10 -0.55 -9.52
CA LEU A 338 6.16 0.23 -8.86
C LEU A 338 6.96 -0.64 -7.88
N ASP A 339 6.31 -1.43 -7.02
CA ASP A 339 7.02 -2.29 -6.07
C ASP A 339 7.95 -3.30 -6.77
N ARG A 340 7.48 -3.91 -7.87
CA ARG A 340 8.31 -4.82 -8.69
C ARG A 340 9.46 -4.07 -9.37
N TYR A 341 9.19 -2.89 -9.92
CA TYR A 341 10.20 -2.04 -10.55
C TYR A 341 11.31 -1.66 -9.56
N MET A 342 10.94 -1.20 -8.36
CA MET A 342 11.89 -0.81 -7.32
C MET A 342 12.71 -2.01 -6.81
N ALA A 343 12.12 -3.21 -6.74
CA ALA A 343 12.86 -4.43 -6.41
C ALA A 343 13.90 -4.76 -7.50
N ALA A 344 13.55 -4.66 -8.78
CA ALA A 344 14.49 -4.84 -9.87
C ALA A 344 15.59 -3.75 -9.89
N LYS A 345 15.23 -2.50 -9.61
CA LYS A 345 16.17 -1.38 -9.45
C LYS A 345 17.19 -1.64 -8.34
N ALA A 346 16.72 -2.16 -7.20
CA ALA A 346 17.58 -2.54 -6.09
C ALA A 346 18.50 -3.73 -6.41
N ALA A 347 17.99 -4.76 -7.07
CA ALA A 347 18.79 -5.92 -7.47
C ALA A 347 19.98 -5.55 -8.39
N ARG A 348 19.87 -4.45 -9.14
CA ARG A 348 20.93 -3.92 -10.00
C ARG A 348 21.84 -2.89 -9.30
N GLY A 349 21.67 -2.65 -8.01
CA GLY A 349 22.47 -1.68 -7.25
C GLY A 349 22.19 -0.21 -7.59
N ALA A 350 21.02 0.09 -8.15
CA ALA A 350 20.69 1.41 -8.68
C ALA A 350 19.76 2.25 -7.77
N MET A 351 19.60 1.89 -6.49
CA MET A 351 18.66 2.58 -5.59
C MET A 351 19.08 4.02 -5.30
N SER A 352 18.16 4.96 -5.42
CA SER A 352 18.33 6.35 -4.95
C SER A 352 17.90 6.50 -3.48
N HIS A 353 18.07 7.68 -2.90
CA HIS A 353 17.33 8.04 -1.70
C HIS A 353 15.82 8.06 -2.00
N LEU A 354 14.98 7.82 -1.00
CA LEU A 354 13.52 7.73 -1.17
C LEU A 354 12.78 8.63 -0.18
N LEU A 355 11.87 9.44 -0.69
CA LEU A 355 10.81 10.05 0.10
C LEU A 355 9.52 9.30 -0.20
N ILE A 356 8.89 8.72 0.80
CA ILE A 356 7.70 7.90 0.63
C ILE A 356 6.51 8.60 1.31
N ASP A 357 5.57 9.07 0.48
CA ASP A 357 4.25 9.56 0.89
C ASP A 357 3.18 8.71 0.19
N ARG A 358 3.08 7.46 0.66
CA ARG A 358 2.20 6.42 0.12
C ARG A 358 1.38 5.78 1.23
N PHE A 359 0.08 5.82 1.07
CA PHE A 359 -0.87 5.07 1.91
C PHE A 359 -1.11 3.68 1.30
N ARG A 360 -0.87 2.62 2.08
CA ARG A 360 -1.07 1.23 1.68
C ARG A 360 -1.66 0.45 2.85
N PHE A 361 -2.76 -0.25 2.65
CA PHE A 361 -3.39 -1.05 3.70
C PHE A 361 -2.51 -2.24 4.14
N ASP A 362 -1.89 -2.94 3.19
CA ASP A 362 -0.91 -4.01 3.44
C ASP A 362 0.41 -3.50 4.03
N SER A 363 0.64 -2.18 4.10
CA SER A 363 1.85 -1.66 4.76
C SER A 363 1.83 -1.80 6.28
N PHE A 364 0.69 -2.20 6.84
CA PHE A 364 0.41 -2.29 8.27
C PHE A 364 0.33 -3.73 8.81
N THR A 365 0.38 -4.74 7.93
CA THR A 365 0.20 -6.16 8.26
C THR A 365 1.52 -6.91 8.49
N LEU A 366 2.60 -6.19 8.81
CA LEU A 366 3.93 -6.79 8.98
C LEU A 366 4.06 -7.57 10.28
N GLU A 367 4.66 -8.76 10.20
CA GLU A 367 5.15 -9.47 11.39
C GLU A 367 6.39 -8.79 11.97
N PRO A 368 6.55 -8.76 13.32
CA PRO A 368 7.75 -8.22 13.96
C PRO A 368 9.03 -8.92 13.47
N ASP A 369 10.12 -8.16 13.28
CA ASP A 369 11.46 -8.66 12.92
C ASP A 369 11.59 -9.36 11.54
N ARG A 370 10.61 -9.21 10.64
CA ARG A 370 10.67 -9.71 9.25
C ARG A 370 10.66 -8.60 8.19
N THR A 371 11.47 -7.56 8.39
CA THR A 371 11.50 -6.40 7.48
C THR A 371 12.25 -6.65 6.17
N SER A 372 13.22 -7.58 6.15
CA SER A 372 13.94 -7.97 4.92
C SER A 372 13.04 -8.61 3.88
N ASP A 373 12.01 -9.32 4.32
CA ASP A 373 11.07 -10.05 3.46
C ASP A 373 9.81 -9.21 3.17
N SER A 374 9.77 -7.98 3.67
CA SER A 374 8.63 -7.07 3.47
C SER A 374 8.57 -6.57 2.03
N LYS A 375 7.35 -6.31 1.52
CA LYS A 375 7.15 -5.60 0.25
C LYS A 375 7.30 -4.08 0.39
N LEU A 376 7.68 -3.57 1.56
CA LEU A 376 7.84 -2.14 1.81
C LEU A 376 9.10 -1.58 1.16
N LEU A 377 8.97 -0.43 0.49
CA LEU A 377 10.11 0.29 -0.09
C LEU A 377 11.12 0.76 0.98
N THR A 378 10.68 0.93 2.23
CA THR A 378 11.54 1.28 3.36
C THR A 378 12.71 0.30 3.56
N ARG A 379 12.56 -0.96 3.14
CA ARG A 379 13.61 -1.98 3.27
C ARG A 379 14.91 -1.66 2.53
N PHE A 380 14.83 -0.79 1.52
CA PHE A 380 15.99 -0.38 0.74
C PHE A 380 16.83 0.69 1.45
N GLY A 381 16.35 1.31 2.53
CA GLY A 381 17.11 2.30 3.30
C GLY A 381 18.20 1.68 4.15
N ASP A 382 19.35 2.32 4.24
CA ASP A 382 20.38 2.10 5.26
C ASP A 382 20.08 2.92 6.52
N LEU A 383 19.78 4.21 6.31
CA LEU A 383 19.23 5.13 7.30
C LEU A 383 17.77 5.42 6.98
N ILE A 384 16.91 5.22 7.96
CA ILE A 384 15.46 5.36 7.81
C ILE A 384 14.95 6.41 8.79
N PHE A 385 14.24 7.41 8.28
CA PHE A 385 13.46 8.35 9.06
C PHE A 385 11.97 8.00 8.91
N MET A 386 11.30 7.74 10.04
CA MET A 386 9.87 7.43 10.06
C MET A 386 9.09 8.52 10.79
N PHE A 387 8.13 9.11 10.10
CA PHE A 387 7.26 10.15 10.63
C PHE A 387 5.84 9.62 10.75
N PHE A 388 5.25 9.73 11.93
CA PHE A 388 3.90 9.25 12.22
C PHE A 388 2.99 10.42 12.56
N MET A 389 2.07 10.75 11.66
CA MET A 389 1.07 11.80 11.89
C MET A 389 -0.03 11.29 12.81
N ILE A 390 -0.22 11.97 13.94
CA ILE A 390 -1.33 11.79 14.88
C ILE A 390 -2.27 12.97 14.66
N THR A 391 -3.36 12.74 13.93
CA THR A 391 -4.39 13.74 13.62
C THR A 391 -5.75 13.26 14.11
N PRO A 392 -6.53 14.09 14.81
CA PRO A 392 -7.89 13.73 15.19
C PRO A 392 -8.73 13.27 13.98
N PRO A 393 -9.48 12.16 14.07
CA PRO A 393 -10.27 11.65 12.94
C PRO A 393 -11.30 12.65 12.40
N SER A 394 -11.96 13.42 13.27
CA SER A 394 -12.87 14.52 12.87
C SER A 394 -12.14 15.58 12.04
N GLU A 395 -10.93 15.97 12.43
CA GLU A 395 -10.09 16.90 11.67
C GLU A 395 -9.71 16.35 10.30
N THR A 396 -9.50 15.04 10.16
CA THR A 396 -9.23 14.46 8.83
C THR A 396 -10.42 14.61 7.87
N VAL A 397 -11.66 14.60 8.38
CA VAL A 397 -12.89 14.84 7.60
C VAL A 397 -12.94 16.28 7.11
N GLU A 398 -12.77 17.24 8.02
CA GLU A 398 -12.77 18.68 7.71
C GLU A 398 -11.66 19.06 6.72
N ARG A 399 -10.45 18.55 6.93
CA ARG A 399 -9.30 18.83 6.06
C ARG A 399 -9.45 18.19 4.69
N ALA A 400 -10.04 16.99 4.60
CA ALA A 400 -10.33 16.35 3.33
C ALA A 400 -11.33 17.15 2.50
N TRP A 401 -12.36 17.73 3.14
CA TRP A 401 -13.32 18.60 2.49
C TRP A 401 -12.68 19.87 1.92
N LYS A 402 -11.90 20.60 2.74
CA LYS A 402 -11.15 21.80 2.31
C LYS A 402 -10.21 21.50 1.14
N ARG A 403 -9.51 20.37 1.20
CA ARG A 403 -8.67 19.88 0.09
C ARG A 403 -9.51 19.57 -1.15
N GLY A 404 -10.69 18.97 -0.99
CA GLY A 404 -11.62 18.68 -2.08
C GLY A 404 -12.06 19.95 -2.81
N LEU A 405 -12.40 21.01 -2.06
CA LEU A 405 -12.76 22.31 -2.61
C LEU A 405 -11.62 22.96 -3.41
N THR A 406 -10.38 22.82 -2.93
CA THR A 406 -9.20 23.45 -3.55
C THR A 406 -8.70 22.66 -4.78
N THR A 407 -8.61 21.34 -4.66
CA THR A 407 -7.89 20.50 -5.63
C THR A 407 -8.79 19.62 -6.49
N GLY A 408 -10.09 19.57 -6.19
CA GLY A 408 -11.08 18.65 -6.77
C GLY A 408 -11.06 17.24 -6.16
N ARG A 409 -10.18 16.96 -5.20
CA ARG A 409 -9.99 15.62 -4.61
C ARG A 409 -10.87 15.41 -3.37
N PHE A 410 -12.13 15.09 -3.61
CA PHE A 410 -13.09 14.73 -2.56
C PHE A 410 -12.90 13.28 -2.08
N LYS A 411 -13.38 12.99 -0.87
CA LYS A 411 -13.40 11.66 -0.27
C LYS A 411 -14.66 11.51 0.60
N ALA A 412 -15.26 10.31 0.63
CA ALA A 412 -16.41 10.01 1.46
C ALA A 412 -16.01 9.95 2.96
N VAL A 413 -16.96 10.22 3.85
CA VAL A 413 -16.73 10.33 5.30
C VAL A 413 -16.39 8.97 5.90
N ASP A 414 -17.22 7.97 5.63
CA ASP A 414 -17.02 6.57 6.00
C ASP A 414 -15.64 6.05 5.56
N ASP A 415 -15.23 6.34 4.33
CA ASP A 415 -13.90 5.97 3.81
C ASP A 415 -12.75 6.75 4.52
N LEU A 416 -12.98 7.99 4.96
CA LEU A 416 -11.99 8.73 5.77
C LEU A 416 -11.85 8.14 7.16
N LEU A 417 -12.95 7.83 7.83
CA LEU A 417 -12.98 7.26 9.17
C LEU A 417 -12.41 5.85 9.18
N TYR A 418 -12.76 5.01 8.20
CA TYR A 418 -12.16 3.69 8.00
C TYR A 418 -10.64 3.78 7.81
N HIS A 419 -10.14 4.74 7.03
CA HIS A 419 -8.70 4.96 6.88
C HIS A 419 -8.00 5.37 8.19
N ASN A 420 -8.70 6.03 9.12
CA ASN A 420 -8.16 6.33 10.45
C ASN A 420 -8.01 5.04 11.26
N VAL A 421 -9.07 4.22 11.33
CA VAL A 421 -9.04 2.92 12.03
C VAL A 421 -7.86 2.07 11.53
N GLU A 422 -7.71 1.93 10.21
CA GLU A 422 -6.64 1.15 9.60
C GLU A 422 -5.25 1.75 9.91
N ALA A 423 -5.10 3.06 9.79
CA ALA A 423 -3.83 3.72 10.07
C ALA A 423 -3.40 3.53 11.54
N TYR A 424 -4.28 3.79 12.50
CA TYR A 424 -3.93 3.72 13.91
C TYR A 424 -3.83 2.29 14.46
N THR A 425 -4.57 1.35 13.87
CA THR A 425 -4.35 -0.09 14.12
C THR A 425 -2.98 -0.53 13.61
N GLY A 426 -2.56 -0.01 12.45
CA GLY A 426 -1.34 -0.41 11.77
C GLY A 426 -0.04 0.23 12.23
N ILE A 427 -0.08 1.50 12.64
CA ILE A 427 1.09 2.30 13.03
C ILE A 427 1.95 1.58 14.08
N PRO A 428 1.40 1.00 15.17
CA PRO A 428 2.20 0.26 16.15
C PRO A 428 3.00 -0.90 15.53
N ASN A 429 2.37 -1.72 14.70
CA ASN A 429 3.03 -2.88 14.11
C ASN A 429 4.16 -2.45 13.15
N LEU A 430 3.88 -1.44 12.32
CA LEU A 430 4.90 -0.87 11.44
C LEU A 430 6.06 -0.27 12.24
N PHE A 431 5.77 0.52 13.28
CA PHE A 431 6.78 1.13 14.15
C PHE A 431 7.69 0.07 14.77
N PHE A 432 7.12 -0.95 15.42
CA PHE A 432 7.90 -2.01 16.06
C PHE A 432 8.67 -2.89 15.06
N SER A 433 8.17 -3.07 13.84
CA SER A 433 8.91 -3.80 12.80
C SER A 433 10.25 -3.12 12.45
N TRP A 434 10.31 -1.79 12.53
CA TRP A 434 11.50 -1.02 12.16
C TRP A 434 12.39 -0.66 13.35
N VAL A 435 11.82 -0.10 14.42
CA VAL A 435 12.60 0.39 15.57
C VAL A 435 13.39 -0.74 16.24
N LEU A 436 12.87 -1.97 16.23
CA LEU A 436 13.53 -3.14 16.79
C LEU A 436 14.58 -3.77 15.86
N SER A 437 14.71 -3.30 14.62
CA SER A 437 15.70 -3.83 13.68
C SER A 437 17.11 -3.58 14.19
N THR A 438 17.95 -4.62 14.18
CA THR A 438 19.39 -4.52 14.48
C THR A 438 20.24 -4.25 13.24
N LYS A 439 19.65 -4.38 12.04
CA LYS A 439 20.35 -4.26 10.76
C LYS A 439 20.32 -2.85 10.17
N LYS A 440 19.41 -1.99 10.66
CA LYS A 440 19.11 -0.69 10.06
C LYS A 440 19.13 0.40 11.14
N ARG A 441 19.64 1.58 10.77
CA ARG A 441 19.55 2.77 11.61
C ARG A 441 18.21 3.44 11.38
N VAL A 442 17.39 3.52 12.41
CA VAL A 442 16.03 4.06 12.34
C VAL A 442 15.90 5.22 13.31
N HIS A 443 15.64 6.41 12.79
CA HIS A 443 15.09 7.53 13.54
C HIS A 443 13.59 7.58 13.34
N PHE A 444 12.84 7.90 14.38
CA PHE A 444 11.40 8.04 14.29
C PHE A 444 10.93 9.30 15.01
N GLU A 445 9.77 9.79 14.59
CA GLU A 445 9.08 10.91 15.21
C GLU A 445 7.57 10.73 15.08
N PHE A 446 6.87 10.91 16.19
CA PHE A 446 5.43 11.03 16.27
C PHE A 446 5.06 12.51 16.29
N LEU A 447 4.21 12.91 15.37
CA LEU A 447 3.84 14.28 15.08
C LEU A 447 2.37 14.50 15.43
N ASP A 448 2.13 15.22 16.53
CA ASP A 448 0.79 15.67 16.89
C ASP A 448 0.35 16.81 15.97
N ASN A 449 -0.68 16.52 15.18
CA ASN A 449 -1.23 17.42 14.19
C ASN A 449 -2.64 17.90 14.56
N ASP A 450 -2.98 17.84 15.85
CA ASP A 450 -4.08 18.60 16.45
C ASP A 450 -3.70 20.09 16.60
N VAL A 451 -3.45 20.71 15.45
CA VAL A 451 -3.06 22.12 15.30
C VAL A 451 -3.90 22.75 14.19
N PRO A 452 -4.08 24.08 14.18
CA PRO A 452 -4.77 24.75 13.09
C PRO A 452 -4.20 24.41 11.71
N LEU A 453 -5.07 24.37 10.69
CA LEU A 453 -4.66 24.07 9.32
C LEU A 453 -3.61 25.09 8.85
N GLY A 454 -2.46 24.57 8.39
CA GLY A 454 -1.33 25.38 7.91
C GLY A 454 -0.23 25.54 8.95
N GLU A 455 -0.49 25.24 10.22
CA GLU A 455 0.55 25.18 11.24
C GLU A 455 1.36 23.88 11.15
N LEU A 456 2.59 23.94 11.65
CA LEU A 456 3.46 22.79 11.74
C LEU A 456 3.02 21.90 12.92
N PRO A 457 2.92 20.57 12.74
CA PRO A 457 2.61 19.66 13.84
C PRO A 457 3.66 19.75 14.94
N ARG A 458 3.25 19.42 16.17
CA ARG A 458 4.11 19.30 17.35
C ARG A 458 4.84 17.97 17.37
N THR A 459 6.09 17.96 17.84
CA THR A 459 6.77 16.70 18.17
C THR A 459 6.16 16.14 19.45
N ALA A 460 5.50 14.98 19.36
CA ALA A 460 4.92 14.27 20.51
C ALA A 460 5.90 13.27 21.11
N ALA A 461 6.65 12.56 20.28
CA ALA A 461 7.73 11.68 20.69
C ALA A 461 8.73 11.50 19.55
N PHE A 462 9.97 11.15 19.87
CA PHE A 462 11.01 10.88 18.87
C PHE A 462 12.08 9.94 19.43
N GLY A 463 12.97 9.46 18.59
CA GLY A 463 14.12 8.70 19.04
C GLY A 463 14.77 7.82 17.99
N TRP A 464 15.60 6.90 18.46
CA TRP A 464 16.36 5.93 17.67
C TRP A 464 16.01 4.50 18.11
N ASN A 465 16.42 3.47 17.37
CA ASN A 465 16.08 2.05 17.61
C ASN A 465 15.93 1.59 19.09
N ARG A 466 16.78 2.10 20.00
CA ARG A 466 16.83 1.66 21.40
C ARG A 466 16.46 2.73 22.44
N SER A 467 16.14 3.95 21.99
CA SER A 467 15.85 5.10 22.86
C SER A 467 14.65 5.87 22.32
N MET A 468 13.70 6.18 23.20
CA MET A 468 12.54 7.01 22.90
C MET A 468 12.44 8.14 23.90
N THR A 469 12.20 9.35 23.42
CA THR A 469 11.79 10.49 24.25
C THR A 469 10.33 10.81 23.93
N ILE A 470 9.49 10.89 24.97
CA ILE A 470 8.09 11.29 24.87
C ILE A 470 7.96 12.68 25.48
N LEU A 471 7.47 13.62 24.67
CA LEU A 471 7.20 15.01 25.04
C LEU A 471 5.71 15.24 25.34
N ASP A 472 4.83 14.49 24.67
CA ASP A 472 3.39 14.54 24.87
C ASP A 472 2.82 13.13 24.96
N ILE A 473 2.52 12.71 26.19
CA ILE A 473 2.00 11.36 26.45
C ILE A 473 0.53 11.21 26.02
N GLN A 474 -0.25 12.29 26.00
CA GLN A 474 -1.66 12.25 25.57
C GLN A 474 -1.76 12.02 24.07
N ALA A 475 -0.92 12.71 23.28
CA ALA A 475 -0.80 12.45 21.86
C ALA A 475 -0.45 10.97 21.58
N MET A 476 0.45 10.39 22.37
CA MET A 476 0.81 8.98 22.24
C MET A 476 -0.33 8.02 22.62
N ILE A 477 -1.17 8.37 23.62
CA ILE A 477 -2.40 7.64 23.98
C ILE A 477 -3.43 7.69 22.84
N ASN A 478 -3.49 8.80 22.11
CA ASN A 478 -4.43 8.97 21.00
C ASN A 478 -4.23 7.93 19.88
N ILE A 479 -3.05 7.32 19.76
CA ILE A 479 -2.83 6.20 18.83
C ILE A 479 -3.78 5.03 19.12
N ASP A 480 -4.03 4.73 20.41
CA ASP A 480 -5.00 3.69 20.78
C ASP A 480 -6.45 4.18 20.72
N ARG A 481 -6.72 5.45 21.02
CA ARG A 481 -8.08 6.01 20.95
C ARG A 481 -8.58 6.07 19.51
N TYR A 482 -7.75 6.54 18.58
CA TYR A 482 -8.13 6.80 17.20
C TYR A 482 -8.33 5.55 16.34
N ARG A 483 -8.07 4.35 16.89
CA ARG A 483 -8.48 3.08 16.27
C ARG A 483 -9.93 2.69 16.59
N LYS A 484 -10.57 3.35 17.56
CA LYS A 484 -11.94 3.07 18.04
C LYS A 484 -12.97 4.05 17.46
N VAL A 485 -12.75 4.46 16.21
CA VAL A 485 -13.62 5.38 15.49
C VAL A 485 -14.88 4.66 15.04
N ASP A 486 -16.04 5.28 15.24
CA ASP A 486 -17.28 4.88 14.56
C ASP A 486 -17.23 5.35 13.10
N VAL A 487 -17.25 4.40 12.16
CA VAL A 487 -17.19 4.70 10.72
C VAL A 487 -18.53 5.16 10.15
N GLU A 488 -19.62 4.99 10.90
CA GLU A 488 -20.98 5.42 10.52
C GLU A 488 -21.29 6.84 11.03
N ALA A 489 -20.36 7.48 11.74
CA ALA A 489 -20.54 8.81 12.31
C ALA A 489 -20.90 9.87 11.25
N LEU A 490 -21.93 10.67 11.55
CA LEU A 490 -22.44 11.74 10.70
C LEU A 490 -22.07 13.14 11.21
N SER A 491 -21.42 13.22 12.37
CA SER A 491 -20.95 14.46 12.98
C SER A 491 -19.68 14.24 13.80
N PRO A 492 -18.90 15.30 14.12
CA PRO A 492 -17.70 15.19 14.94
C PRO A 492 -17.92 14.53 16.31
N ASP A 493 -19.07 14.79 16.94
CA ASP A 493 -19.39 14.32 18.29
C ASP A 493 -19.73 12.82 18.34
N GLU A 494 -20.04 12.22 17.18
CA GLU A 494 -20.37 10.80 17.02
C GLU A 494 -19.15 9.92 16.76
N VAL A 495 -17.97 10.51 16.49
CA VAL A 495 -16.76 9.78 16.07
C VAL A 495 -16.29 8.77 17.12
N PHE A 496 -16.54 9.04 18.40
CA PHE A 496 -16.10 8.19 19.52
C PHE A 496 -17.25 7.95 20.49
N ASP A 497 -17.40 6.72 20.99
CA ASP A 497 -18.19 6.48 22.20
C ASP A 497 -17.39 6.95 23.43
N PRO A 498 -17.91 7.89 24.26
CA PRO A 498 -17.23 8.34 25.46
C PRO A 498 -16.80 7.21 26.42
N LYS A 499 -17.52 6.08 26.42
CA LYS A 499 -17.19 4.90 27.26
C LYS A 499 -15.85 4.26 26.90
N ASP A 500 -15.42 4.40 25.65
CA ASP A 500 -14.20 3.78 25.13
C ASP A 500 -12.95 4.65 25.29
N MET A 501 -13.11 5.89 25.75
CA MET A 501 -12.06 6.90 25.81
C MET A 501 -11.30 6.96 27.15
N ALA A 502 -11.73 6.15 28.12
CA ALA A 502 -11.07 6.03 29.43
C ALA A 502 -9.59 5.66 29.27
N LEU A 503 -8.71 6.31 30.06
CA LEU A 503 -7.26 6.17 29.94
C LEU A 503 -6.80 4.70 30.01
N ARG A 504 -7.29 3.96 31.01
CA ARG A 504 -6.90 2.55 31.27
C ARG A 504 -7.08 1.64 30.05
N ASP A 505 -8.02 1.97 29.16
CA ASP A 505 -8.41 1.19 28.00
C ASP A 505 -7.65 1.62 26.72
N ASN A 506 -6.75 2.60 26.81
CA ASN A 506 -6.05 3.25 25.68
C ASN A 506 -4.54 3.45 25.90
N ILE A 507 -3.90 2.68 26.79
CA ILE A 507 -2.46 2.78 27.10
C ILE A 507 -1.66 1.58 26.56
N SER A 508 -2.26 0.74 25.73
CA SER A 508 -1.64 -0.48 25.22
C SER A 508 -0.40 -0.21 24.37
N PHE A 509 -0.44 0.83 23.52
CA PHE A 509 0.69 1.22 22.69
C PHE A 509 1.89 1.67 23.51
N ILE A 510 1.69 2.56 24.49
CA ILE A 510 2.77 3.06 25.34
C ILE A 510 3.32 1.96 26.24
N LYS A 511 2.46 1.09 26.81
CA LYS A 511 2.91 -0.10 27.55
C LYS A 511 3.81 -0.99 26.69
N ARG A 512 3.47 -1.16 25.41
CA ARG A 512 4.29 -1.90 24.46
C ARG A 512 5.62 -1.19 24.16
N CYS A 513 5.62 0.15 24.05
CA CYS A 513 6.85 0.93 23.94
C CYS A 513 7.76 0.69 25.14
N ALA A 514 7.27 0.89 26.37
CA ALA A 514 8.02 0.67 27.60
C ALA A 514 8.57 -0.75 27.74
N LYS A 515 7.82 -1.76 27.26
CA LYS A 515 8.27 -3.15 27.28
C LYS A 515 9.39 -3.47 26.28
N LEU A 516 9.33 -2.87 25.08
CA LEU A 516 10.18 -3.28 23.94
C LEU A 516 11.34 -2.33 23.66
N ILE A 517 11.21 -1.05 24.02
CA ILE A 517 12.25 -0.04 23.86
C ILE A 517 13.04 0.03 25.17
N PRO A 518 14.35 -0.24 25.16
CA PRO A 518 15.18 -0.27 26.35
C PRO A 518 15.13 1.03 27.15
N GLU A 519 15.36 2.18 26.51
CA GLU A 519 15.48 3.46 27.19
C GLU A 519 14.29 4.36 26.80
N ILE A 520 13.51 4.80 27.79
CA ILE A 520 12.46 5.81 27.56
C ILE A 520 12.64 6.98 28.51
N HIS A 521 12.60 8.18 27.96
CA HIS A 521 12.58 9.44 28.71
C HIS A 521 11.23 10.13 28.54
N LEU A 522 10.69 10.63 29.64
CA LEU A 522 9.64 11.65 29.58
C LEU A 522 10.30 13.00 29.83
N ALA A 523 10.07 13.92 28.90
CA ALA A 523 10.68 15.25 28.96
C ALA A 523 9.68 16.34 28.66
N ASP A 524 9.89 17.49 29.27
CA ASP A 524 9.10 18.68 29.04
C ASP A 524 9.33 19.22 27.62
N GLN A 525 8.24 19.54 26.92
CA GLN A 525 8.29 19.92 25.51
C GLN A 525 8.95 21.29 25.27
N GLU A 526 8.91 22.20 26.25
CA GLU A 526 9.45 23.55 26.13
C GLU A 526 10.91 23.62 26.56
N SER A 527 11.20 23.13 27.77
CA SER A 527 12.53 23.20 28.38
C SER A 527 13.45 22.04 27.99
N GLY A 528 12.91 20.93 27.49
CA GLY A 528 13.66 19.69 27.30
C GLY A 528 14.07 19.02 28.62
N TYR A 529 13.51 19.44 29.75
CA TYR A 529 13.81 18.88 31.06
C TYR A 529 13.29 17.44 31.17
N ILE A 530 14.18 16.47 31.37
CA ILE A 530 13.77 15.07 31.60
C ILE A 530 13.28 14.96 33.03
N TYR A 531 12.03 14.55 33.21
CA TYR A 531 11.40 14.38 34.53
C TYR A 531 11.09 12.92 34.89
N ALA A 532 11.24 11.98 33.95
CA ALA A 532 11.20 10.55 34.25
C ALA A 532 12.06 9.73 33.27
N ARG A 533 12.66 8.65 33.77
CA ARG A 533 13.43 7.69 32.99
C ARG A 533 12.95 6.27 33.26
N PHE A 534 12.88 5.50 32.18
CA PHE A 534 12.55 4.09 32.19
C PHE A 534 13.68 3.32 31.52
N ASP A 535 14.09 2.22 32.16
CA ASP A 535 15.01 1.24 31.62
C ASP A 535 14.34 -0.14 31.60
N HIS A 536 14.25 -0.74 30.42
CA HIS A 536 13.60 -2.03 30.19
C HIS A 536 12.21 -2.14 30.84
N GLY A 537 11.41 -1.08 30.71
CA GLY A 537 10.04 -0.99 31.23
C GLY A 537 9.95 -0.74 32.74
N LYS A 538 11.06 -0.50 33.43
CA LYS A 538 11.10 -0.15 34.86
C LYS A 538 11.50 1.30 35.01
N ILE A 539 10.83 2.03 35.91
CA ILE A 539 11.23 3.39 36.26
C ILE A 539 12.57 3.32 36.99
N THR A 540 13.57 4.01 36.45
CA THR A 540 14.91 4.11 37.07
C THR A 540 15.11 5.43 37.79
N TRP A 541 14.41 6.48 37.38
CA TRP A 541 14.47 7.80 38.01
C TRP A 541 13.23 8.65 37.68
N CYS A 542 12.85 9.55 38.57
CA CYS A 542 11.77 10.51 38.38
C CYS A 542 11.95 11.76 39.26
N ASP A 543 11.57 12.93 38.74
CA ASP A 543 11.45 14.17 39.49
C ASP A 543 10.00 14.37 39.97
N ARG A 544 9.73 13.96 41.21
CA ARG A 544 8.38 14.08 41.79
C ARG A 544 7.94 15.54 41.96
N PRO A 545 8.76 16.46 42.53
CA PRO A 545 8.39 17.87 42.59
C PRO A 545 8.01 18.48 41.25
N TYR A 546 8.68 18.09 40.15
CA TYR A 546 8.30 18.52 38.80
C TYR A 546 6.94 17.94 38.40
N ILE A 547 6.76 16.62 38.53
CA ILE A 547 5.52 15.92 38.17
C ILE A 547 4.31 16.48 38.94
N GLU A 548 4.47 16.78 40.23
CA GLU A 548 3.40 17.34 41.08
C GLU A 548 2.93 18.72 40.61
N LYS A 549 3.83 19.53 40.05
CA LYS A 549 3.54 20.85 39.48
C LYS A 549 2.86 20.80 38.12
N LEU A 550 2.93 19.66 37.42
CA LEU A 550 2.28 19.52 36.12
C LEU A 550 0.75 19.65 36.26
N PRO A 551 0.08 20.28 35.27
CA PRO A 551 -1.37 20.46 35.28
C PRO A 551 -2.10 19.12 35.48
N LEU A 552 -3.12 19.09 36.34
CA LEU A 552 -3.89 17.88 36.64
C LEU A 552 -4.60 17.32 35.40
N ASP A 553 -5.04 18.20 34.50
CA ASP A 553 -5.69 17.91 33.23
C ASP A 553 -4.74 17.44 32.12
N SER A 554 -3.42 17.52 32.32
CA SER A 554 -2.42 16.98 31.38
C SER A 554 -2.52 15.45 31.22
N GLY A 555 -3.18 14.77 32.16
CA GLY A 555 -3.28 13.31 32.24
C GLY A 555 -1.93 12.59 32.35
N ILE A 556 -0.83 13.32 32.56
CA ILE A 556 0.52 12.78 32.72
C ILE A 556 0.61 11.96 34.00
N LYS A 557 0.02 12.45 35.09
CA LYS A 557 -0.01 11.76 36.40
C LYS A 557 -0.71 10.42 36.31
N ASP A 558 -1.96 10.42 35.81
CA ASP A 558 -2.75 9.20 35.63
C ASP A 558 -2.04 8.21 34.68
N SER A 559 -1.36 8.72 33.65
CA SER A 559 -0.58 7.89 32.73
C SER A 559 0.59 7.23 33.44
N LEU A 560 1.38 8.01 34.20
CA LEU A 560 2.50 7.50 35.00
C LEU A 560 2.05 6.43 36.00
N GLU A 561 0.97 6.69 36.75
CA GLU A 561 0.39 5.71 37.68
C GLU A 561 0.02 4.41 36.96
N ALA A 562 -0.58 4.51 35.76
CA ALA A 562 -0.94 3.34 34.96
C ALA A 562 0.27 2.54 34.42
N PHE A 563 1.48 3.12 34.42
CA PHE A 563 2.75 2.43 34.13
C PHE A 563 3.41 1.80 35.36
N GLY A 564 2.71 1.77 36.50
CA GLY A 564 3.24 1.19 37.74
C GLY A 564 4.09 2.17 38.54
N PHE A 565 3.94 3.47 38.30
CA PHE A 565 4.38 4.49 39.25
C PHE A 565 3.54 4.36 40.52
N SER A 566 4.09 3.68 41.54
CA SER A 566 3.54 3.70 42.89
C SER A 566 4.36 4.66 43.75
N GLN A 567 3.69 5.28 44.74
CA GLN A 567 4.39 6.04 45.79
C GLN A 567 5.45 5.13 46.43
N GLY A 568 6.73 5.31 46.09
CA GLY A 568 7.80 4.55 46.73
C GLY A 568 9.12 4.36 45.98
N ASN A 569 9.19 4.39 44.64
CA ASN A 569 10.41 3.91 43.96
C ASN A 569 11.00 4.92 42.96
N GLY A 570 12.13 5.53 43.33
CA GLY A 570 13.05 6.27 42.46
C GLY A 570 14.13 6.95 43.32
N PRO A 571 15.43 6.87 43.00
CA PRO A 571 16.48 7.52 43.77
C PRO A 571 16.30 9.05 43.72
N GLU A 572 16.31 9.71 44.88
CA GLU A 572 16.19 11.17 45.03
C GLU A 572 17.40 11.94 44.46
N ASP A 573 18.51 11.24 44.18
CA ASP A 573 19.77 11.82 43.72
C ASP A 573 20.25 11.22 42.39
N ALA A 574 19.70 11.69 41.28
CA ALA A 574 20.41 11.64 40.00
C ALA A 574 20.39 13.05 39.40
N GLU A 575 21.54 13.53 38.92
CA GLU A 575 21.62 14.77 38.15
C GLU A 575 20.57 14.71 37.02
N ALA A 576 19.57 15.59 37.13
CA ALA A 576 18.56 15.74 36.12
C ALA A 576 19.24 16.24 34.83
N ALA A 577 19.25 15.40 33.81
CA ALA A 577 19.79 15.78 32.50
C ALA A 577 18.68 16.46 31.69
N SER A 578 19.00 17.59 31.06
CA SER A 578 18.19 18.14 29.99
C SER A 578 18.56 17.49 28.66
N LEU A 579 17.60 17.42 27.74
CA LEU A 579 17.86 17.05 26.36
C LEU A 579 18.80 18.08 25.71
N ASP A 580 19.70 17.60 24.85
CA ASP A 580 20.40 18.48 23.90
C ASP A 580 19.42 18.89 22.80
N LEU A 581 18.63 19.93 23.07
CA LEU A 581 17.58 20.40 22.16
C LEU A 581 18.13 20.75 20.77
N ALA A 582 19.34 21.30 20.68
CA ALA A 582 19.94 21.66 19.40
C ALA A 582 20.22 20.42 18.56
N ARG A 583 20.77 19.37 19.20
CA ARG A 583 21.01 18.08 18.55
C ARG A 583 19.72 17.40 18.14
N GLU A 584 18.72 17.30 19.03
CA GLU A 584 17.48 16.58 18.70
C GLU A 584 16.67 17.29 17.62
N LYS A 585 16.61 18.64 17.65
CA LYS A 585 15.99 19.45 16.60
C LYS A 585 16.66 19.28 15.23
N ASN A 586 17.89 18.78 15.17
CA ASN A 586 18.56 18.46 13.91
C ASN A 586 17.89 17.28 13.17
N TYR A 587 17.24 16.37 13.91
CA TYR A 587 16.63 15.14 13.37
C TYR A 587 15.10 15.14 13.39
N THR A 588 14.47 16.02 14.18
CA THR A 588 13.01 16.18 14.22
C THR A 588 12.48 17.22 13.23
N LEU A 589 11.25 17.04 12.78
CA LEU A 589 10.53 17.95 11.88
C LEU A 589 9.52 18.83 12.61
N GLY A 590 8.89 18.31 13.67
CA GLY A 590 7.82 18.97 14.37
C GLY A 590 8.29 20.20 15.13
N ARG A 591 7.34 21.07 15.49
CA ARG A 591 7.61 22.16 16.40
C ARG A 591 7.85 21.62 17.81
N TRP A 592 8.83 22.19 18.47
CA TRP A 592 9.01 22.12 19.91
C TRP A 592 8.51 23.46 20.45
N ASN A 593 7.75 23.46 21.54
CA ASN A 593 7.18 24.70 22.09
C ASN A 593 8.28 25.53 22.78
N GLY A 594 9.13 26.19 22.03
CA GLY A 594 10.08 27.20 22.50
C GLY A 594 10.39 28.17 21.34
N PRO A 595 10.78 29.43 21.61
CA PRO A 595 10.98 30.42 20.56
C PRO A 595 11.99 29.90 19.53
N GLN A 596 11.63 30.00 18.24
CA GLN A 596 12.60 29.77 17.17
C GLN A 596 13.68 30.84 17.30
N ALA A 597 14.94 30.42 17.45
CA ALA A 597 16.04 31.30 17.07
C ALA A 597 15.85 31.61 15.59
N GLY A 598 15.56 32.88 15.30
CA GLY A 598 15.32 33.41 13.96
C GLY A 598 16.55 33.33 13.06
#